data_AF-A0A1D6LGW3-F1
#
_entry.id   AF-A0A1D6LGW3-F1
#
_cell.length_a   1.000
_cell.length_b   1.000
_cell.length_c   1.000
_cell.angle_alpha   90.00
_cell.angle_beta   90.00
_cell.angle_gamma   90.00
#
_symmetry.space_group_name_H-M   'P 1'
#
loop_
_entity.id
_entity.type
_entity.pdbx_description
1 polymer ?
#
loop_
_entity_poly.entity_id
_entity_poly.type
_entity_poly.pdbx_seq_one_letter_code
_entity_poly.pdbx_strand_id
1 'polypeptide(L)'
;MPFILVMDILGCLVTKAEEEGLLQPLSSKPLQHRISLYADDAVVFFHPRENEILTVLSILNLFGEASGLKTNIQKSIVYPIRCGEEELITLHDRLPCELSSFLCKYLGLPLSLKKLSKNQVQPIIDRVADQLSGWKADLMTRAGRRVHVQYVMTCMLIYLAMAVDIPLGSLKALVTGTGNLATFLVPGTWEQSRSSSVKS
;
A
#
# COMPACT_ATOMS: atom_id res chain seq x y z
N MET A 1 -19.63 -11.00 -3.36
CA MET A 1 -19.50 -11.39 -4.78
C MET A 1 -20.12 -10.39 -5.77
N PRO A 2 -21.29 -9.74 -5.57
CA PRO A 2 -21.83 -8.81 -6.56
C PRO A 2 -21.05 -7.48 -6.65
N PHE A 3 -20.46 -7.02 -5.54
CA PHE A 3 -19.73 -5.76 -5.48
C PHE A 3 -18.52 -5.69 -6.43
N ILE A 4 -17.77 -6.80 -6.57
CA ILE A 4 -16.56 -6.84 -7.43
C ILE A 4 -16.95 -6.64 -8.90
N LEU A 5 -18.06 -7.24 -9.35
CA LEU A 5 -18.57 -7.08 -10.71
C LEU A 5 -19.02 -5.64 -10.98
N VAL A 6 -19.61 -4.99 -9.98
CA VAL A 6 -20.00 -3.58 -10.08
C VAL A 6 -18.76 -2.69 -10.17
N MET A 7 -17.73 -2.95 -9.35
CA MET A 7 -16.47 -2.19 -9.42
C MET A 7 -15.74 -2.37 -10.76
N ASP A 8 -15.85 -3.53 -11.40
CA ASP A 8 -15.28 -3.75 -12.74
C ASP A 8 -15.86 -2.77 -13.78
N ILE A 9 -17.14 -2.37 -13.64
CA ILE A 9 -17.78 -1.36 -14.49
C ILE A 9 -17.09 0.00 -14.34
N LEU A 10 -16.65 0.38 -13.13
CA LEU A 10 -15.87 1.59 -12.94
C LEU A 10 -14.55 1.53 -13.72
N GLY A 11 -13.91 0.36 -13.73
CA GLY A 11 -12.75 0.08 -14.57
C GLY A 11 -13.05 0.32 -16.05
N CYS A 12 -14.14 -0.26 -16.56
CA CYS A 12 -14.58 -0.07 -17.94
C CYS A 12 -14.89 1.39 -18.28
N LEU A 13 -15.50 2.17 -17.38
CA LEU A 13 -15.78 3.59 -17.61
C LEU A 13 -14.50 4.41 -17.77
N VAL A 14 -13.47 4.12 -16.96
CA VAL A 14 -12.17 4.78 -17.07
C VAL A 14 -11.46 4.39 -18.37
N THR A 15 -11.47 3.11 -18.75
CA THR A 15 -10.93 2.65 -20.03
C THR A 15 -11.63 3.31 -21.21
N LYS A 16 -12.95 3.40 -21.18
CA LYS A 16 -13.73 4.06 -22.22
C LYS A 16 -13.39 5.56 -22.35
N ALA A 17 -13.22 6.26 -21.23
CA ALA A 17 -12.82 7.66 -21.24
C ALA A 17 -11.41 7.88 -21.83
N GLU A 18 -10.52 6.90 -21.68
CA GLU A 18 -9.20 6.90 -22.35
C GLU A 18 -9.32 6.62 -23.85
N GLU A 19 -10.15 5.66 -24.27
CA GLU A 19 -10.41 5.38 -25.69
C GLU A 19 -11.05 6.57 -26.42
N GLU A 20 -11.93 7.32 -25.75
CA GLU A 20 -12.56 8.54 -26.27
C GLU A 20 -11.63 9.76 -26.22
N GLY A 21 -10.40 9.62 -25.69
CA GLY A 21 -9.41 10.69 -25.63
C GLY A 21 -9.71 11.79 -24.58
N LEU A 22 -10.65 11.54 -23.67
CA LEU A 22 -10.96 12.45 -22.55
C LEU A 22 -9.83 12.42 -21.50
N LEU A 23 -9.15 11.28 -21.38
CA LEU A 23 -8.02 11.07 -20.49
C LEU A 23 -6.75 10.83 -21.31
N GLN A 24 -5.76 11.72 -21.22
CA GLN A 24 -4.56 11.61 -22.03
C GLN A 24 -3.64 10.49 -21.55
N PRO A 25 -2.95 9.76 -22.45
CA PRO A 25 -2.06 8.66 -22.06
C PRO A 25 -1.00 9.10 -21.04
N LEU A 26 -0.94 8.41 -19.91
CA LEU A 26 0.00 8.72 -18.81
C LEU A 26 1.47 8.39 -19.15
N SER A 27 1.71 7.58 -20.18
CA SER A 27 3.05 7.24 -20.64
C SER A 27 3.06 6.95 -22.13
N SER A 28 4.21 7.14 -22.79
CA SER A 28 4.43 6.74 -24.18
C SER A 28 4.42 5.22 -24.37
N LYS A 29 4.61 4.46 -23.29
CA LYS A 29 4.37 3.01 -23.28
C LYS A 29 2.93 2.77 -22.83
N PRO A 30 2.21 1.79 -23.41
CA PRO A 30 0.89 1.45 -22.94
C PRO A 30 0.98 1.03 -21.47
N LEU A 31 0.54 1.92 -20.58
CA LEU A 31 0.32 1.56 -19.19
C LEU A 31 -0.86 0.60 -19.19
N GLN A 32 -0.65 -0.55 -18.57
CA GLN A 32 -1.64 -1.63 -18.64
C GLN A 32 -2.95 -1.24 -17.95
N HIS A 33 -2.91 -0.43 -16.88
CA HIS A 33 -4.09 -0.04 -16.12
C HIS A 33 -3.94 1.39 -15.56
N ARG A 34 -4.92 2.25 -15.85
CA ARG A 34 -5.08 3.60 -15.26
C ARG A 34 -5.75 3.58 -13.89
N ILE A 35 -6.35 2.45 -13.53
CA ILE A 35 -7.09 2.27 -12.28
C ILE A 35 -6.66 0.95 -11.63
N SER A 36 -6.50 0.98 -10.30
CA SER A 36 -6.32 -0.21 -9.46
C SER A 36 -7.52 -0.32 -8.53
N LEU A 37 -8.19 -1.47 -8.57
CA LEU A 37 -9.39 -1.76 -7.77
C LEU A 37 -9.07 -2.94 -6.86
N TYR A 38 -9.28 -2.77 -5.56
CA TYR A 38 -9.13 -3.85 -4.58
C TYR A 38 -10.20 -3.73 -3.49
N ALA A 39 -11.14 -4.67 -3.47
CA ALA A 39 -12.32 -4.56 -2.62
C ALA A 39 -12.93 -3.16 -2.76
N ASP A 40 -13.12 -2.44 -1.65
CA ASP A 40 -13.66 -1.09 -1.58
C ASP A 40 -12.65 0.04 -1.85
N ASP A 41 -11.35 -0.29 -1.93
CA ASP A 41 -10.30 0.68 -2.27
C ASP A 41 -10.13 0.81 -3.80
N ALA A 42 -10.15 2.05 -4.28
CA ALA A 42 -9.90 2.38 -5.68
C ALA A 42 -8.82 3.46 -5.79
N VAL A 43 -7.85 3.25 -6.69
CA VAL A 43 -6.80 4.21 -7.02
C VAL A 43 -6.88 4.53 -8.50
N VAL A 44 -7.06 5.81 -8.84
CA VAL A 44 -7.15 6.30 -10.22
C VAL A 44 -5.95 7.20 -10.51
N PHE A 45 -5.26 6.95 -11.62
CA PHE A 45 -4.16 7.78 -12.10
C PHE A 45 -4.65 8.72 -13.22
N PHE A 46 -4.34 10.00 -13.13
CA PHE A 46 -4.72 11.00 -14.14
C PHE A 46 -3.73 12.19 -14.11
N HIS A 47 -3.70 12.99 -15.16
CA HIS A 47 -2.87 14.20 -15.19
C HIS A 47 -3.50 15.32 -14.35
N PRO A 48 -2.70 16.18 -13.69
CA PRO A 48 -3.20 17.30 -12.88
C PRO A 48 -3.70 18.46 -13.75
N ARG A 49 -4.59 18.17 -14.70
CA ARG A 49 -5.24 19.13 -15.60
C ARG A 49 -6.70 19.22 -15.27
N GLU A 50 -7.26 20.43 -15.33
CA GLU A 50 -8.66 20.68 -15.01
C GLU A 50 -9.62 19.75 -15.76
N ASN A 51 -9.42 19.57 -17.07
CA ASN A 51 -10.29 18.72 -17.89
C ASN A 51 -10.26 17.24 -17.45
N GLU A 52 -9.10 16.70 -17.09
CA GLU A 52 -9.00 15.30 -16.63
C GLU A 52 -9.59 15.14 -15.22
N ILE A 53 -9.35 16.11 -14.32
CA ILE A 53 -9.94 16.15 -12.98
C ILE A 53 -11.47 16.11 -13.07
N LEU A 54 -12.06 16.99 -13.89
CA LEU A 54 -13.51 17.05 -14.08
C LEU A 54 -14.05 15.77 -14.72
N THR A 55 -13.31 15.17 -15.65
CA THR A 55 -13.69 13.89 -16.28
C THR A 55 -13.73 12.77 -15.24
N VAL A 56 -12.70 12.63 -14.41
CA VAL A 56 -12.66 11.60 -13.35
C VAL A 56 -13.79 11.80 -12.35
N LEU A 57 -14.04 13.03 -11.89
CA LEU A 57 -15.17 13.34 -11.00
C LEU A 57 -16.52 12.99 -11.63
N SER A 58 -16.68 13.27 -12.93
CA SER A 58 -17.90 12.95 -13.67
C SER A 58 -18.10 11.43 -13.79
N ILE A 59 -17.04 10.67 -14.05
CA ILE A 59 -17.08 9.20 -14.07
C ILE A 59 -17.50 8.66 -12.70
N LEU A 60 -16.91 9.17 -11.61
CA LEU A 60 -17.25 8.73 -10.25
C LEU A 60 -18.70 9.06 -9.88
N ASN A 61 -19.19 10.24 -10.26
CA ASN A 61 -20.59 10.62 -10.05
C ASN A 61 -21.54 9.76 -10.86
N LEU A 62 -21.30 9.58 -12.16
CA LEU A 62 -22.12 8.74 -13.04
C LEU A 62 -22.16 7.29 -12.54
N PHE A 63 -21.00 6.76 -12.15
CA PHE A 63 -20.91 5.43 -11.56
C PHE A 63 -21.72 5.33 -10.27
N GLY A 64 -21.62 6.35 -9.41
CA GLY A 64 -22.36 6.37 -8.15
C GLY A 64 -23.87 6.51 -8.31
N GLU A 65 -24.32 7.28 -9.30
CA GLU A 65 -25.74 7.38 -9.67
C GLU A 65 -26.28 6.05 -10.21
N ALA A 66 -25.50 5.36 -11.06
CA ALA A 66 -25.92 4.09 -11.67
C ALA A 66 -25.88 2.92 -10.67
N SER A 67 -24.89 2.87 -9.78
CA SER A 67 -24.68 1.75 -8.84
C SER A 67 -25.29 1.97 -7.45
N GLY A 68 -25.61 3.22 -7.09
CA GLY A 68 -25.93 3.62 -5.72
C GLY A 68 -24.70 3.71 -4.80
N LEU A 69 -23.48 3.48 -5.30
CA LEU A 69 -22.24 3.57 -4.51
C LEU A 69 -21.70 5.00 -4.52
N LYS A 70 -21.69 5.66 -3.37
CA LYS A 70 -21.17 7.02 -3.27
C LYS A 70 -19.70 7.03 -2.89
N THR A 71 -18.87 7.72 -3.67
CA THR A 71 -17.47 7.96 -3.30
C THR A 71 -17.39 8.81 -2.04
N ASN A 72 -16.58 8.36 -1.08
CA ASN A 72 -16.33 9.13 0.13
C ASN A 72 -15.16 10.08 -0.09
N ILE A 73 -15.46 11.25 -0.66
CA ILE A 73 -14.50 12.32 -0.96
C ILE A 73 -13.68 12.71 0.28
N GLN A 74 -14.28 12.73 1.48
CA GLN A 74 -13.60 13.10 2.72
C GLN A 74 -12.54 12.08 3.15
N LYS A 75 -12.67 10.82 2.72
CA LYS A 75 -11.66 9.77 2.94
C LYS A 75 -10.72 9.61 1.74
N SER A 76 -11.04 10.23 0.61
CA SER A 76 -10.20 10.20 -0.58
C SER A 76 -9.03 11.17 -0.41
N ILE A 77 -7.85 10.71 -0.77
CA ILE A 77 -6.61 11.49 -0.68
C ILE A 77 -6.01 11.58 -2.08
N VAL A 78 -5.55 12.77 -2.43
CA VAL A 78 -4.83 13.04 -3.67
C VAL A 78 -3.34 13.07 -3.38
N TYR A 79 -2.58 12.31 -4.15
CA TYR A 79 -1.12 12.23 -4.02
C TYR A 79 -0.46 12.80 -5.28
N PRO A 80 0.00 14.07 -5.26
CA PRO A 80 0.66 14.69 -6.40
C PRO A 80 2.00 14.00 -6.72
N ILE A 81 2.17 13.57 -7.97
CA ILE A 81 3.39 12.86 -8.42
C ILE A 81 4.21 13.80 -9.29
N ARG A 82 5.29 14.35 -8.75
CA ARG A 82 6.20 15.27 -9.47
C ARG A 82 5.47 16.48 -10.09
N CYS A 83 4.48 17.01 -9.38
CA CYS A 83 3.71 18.17 -9.84
C CYS A 83 4.42 19.50 -9.56
N GLY A 84 4.22 20.48 -10.43
CA GLY A 84 4.64 21.87 -10.21
C GLY A 84 3.67 22.64 -9.30
N GLU A 85 4.04 23.87 -8.92
CA GLU A 85 3.24 24.69 -7.99
C GLU A 85 1.86 25.08 -8.58
N GLU A 86 1.81 25.43 -9.86
CA GLU A 86 0.55 25.74 -10.57
C GLU A 86 -0.41 24.55 -10.62
N GLU A 87 0.13 23.34 -10.81
CA GLU A 87 -0.65 22.10 -10.83
C GLU A 87 -1.20 21.77 -9.44
N LEU A 88 -0.42 22.03 -8.39
CA LEU A 88 -0.86 21.84 -7.00
C LEU A 88 -2.02 22.77 -6.64
N ILE A 89 -1.96 24.04 -7.08
CA ILE A 89 -3.06 25.00 -6.91
C ILE A 89 -4.31 24.49 -7.62
N THR A 90 -4.15 24.05 -8.87
CA THR A 90 -5.27 23.49 -9.66
C THR A 90 -5.91 22.28 -8.98
N LEU A 91 -5.09 21.36 -8.44
CA LEU A 91 -5.57 20.20 -7.70
C LEU A 91 -6.33 20.63 -6.43
N HIS A 92 -5.78 21.56 -5.66
CA HIS A 92 -6.39 22.05 -4.42
C HIS A 92 -7.74 22.74 -4.68
N ASP A 93 -7.84 23.53 -5.75
CA ASP A 93 -9.05 24.32 -6.03
C ASP A 93 -10.19 23.47 -6.64
N ARG A 94 -9.85 22.41 -7.38
CA ARG A 94 -10.82 21.59 -8.11
C ARG A 94 -11.18 20.29 -7.42
N LEU A 95 -10.30 19.73 -6.59
CA LEU A 95 -10.56 18.50 -5.86
C LEU A 95 -10.90 18.81 -4.40
N PRO A 96 -12.12 18.50 -3.93
CA PRO A 96 -12.51 18.66 -2.53
C PRO A 96 -11.89 17.58 -1.59
N CYS A 97 -10.70 17.09 -1.91
CA CYS A 97 -9.99 16.01 -1.23
C CYS A 97 -8.76 16.55 -0.50
N GLU A 98 -8.29 15.80 0.51
CA GLU A 98 -7.02 16.12 1.16
C GLU A 98 -5.85 15.90 0.19
N LEU A 99 -4.94 16.88 0.07
CA LEU A 99 -3.67 16.71 -0.64
C LEU A 99 -2.60 16.24 0.36
N SER A 100 -2.01 15.09 0.09
CA SER A 100 -0.88 14.56 0.87
C SER A 100 0.36 14.42 0.01
N SER A 101 1.52 14.58 0.64
CA SER A 101 2.81 14.31 -0.02
C SER A 101 2.90 12.84 -0.49
N PHE A 102 3.61 12.63 -1.61
CA PHE A 102 3.74 11.31 -2.20
C PHE A 102 4.69 10.42 -1.40
N LEU A 103 4.09 9.60 -0.54
CA LEU A 103 4.61 8.40 0.12
C LEU A 103 3.37 7.70 0.70
N CYS A 104 2.48 7.24 -0.18
CA CYS A 104 1.17 6.75 0.23
C CYS A 104 1.23 5.28 0.67
N LYS A 105 0.32 4.88 1.55
CA LYS A 105 0.11 3.47 1.89
C LYS A 105 -1.04 2.95 1.05
N TYR A 106 -0.80 1.89 0.29
CA TYR A 106 -1.83 1.18 -0.47
C TYR A 106 -1.74 -0.30 -0.14
N LEU A 107 -2.86 -0.91 0.27
CA LEU A 107 -2.93 -2.31 0.72
C LEU A 107 -1.93 -2.65 1.84
N GLY A 108 -1.61 -1.67 2.69
CA GLY A 108 -0.64 -1.84 3.78
C GLY A 108 0.83 -1.74 3.37
N LEU A 109 1.12 -1.49 2.08
CA LEU A 109 2.46 -1.31 1.54
C LEU A 109 2.74 0.18 1.25
N PRO A 110 3.94 0.69 1.57
CA PRO A 110 4.33 2.04 1.16
C PRO A 110 4.66 2.07 -0.33
N LEU A 111 3.94 2.90 -1.08
CA LEU A 111 4.25 3.23 -2.46
C LEU A 111 5.23 4.41 -2.48
N SER A 112 6.34 4.24 -3.20
CA SER A 112 7.41 5.23 -3.31
C SER A 112 7.93 5.29 -4.75
N LEU A 113 8.26 6.50 -5.22
CA LEU A 113 8.90 6.69 -6.54
C LEU A 113 10.38 6.32 -6.53
N LYS A 114 10.97 6.18 -5.35
CA LYS A 114 12.39 5.88 -5.12
C LYS A 114 12.51 4.58 -4.34
N LYS A 115 13.67 3.92 -4.46
CA LYS A 115 14.02 2.79 -3.59
C LYS A 115 13.86 3.21 -2.13
N LEU A 116 13.16 2.39 -1.36
CA LEU A 116 12.94 2.69 0.05
C LEU A 116 14.28 2.64 0.79
N SER A 117 14.53 3.69 1.58
CA SER A 117 15.66 3.72 2.51
C SER A 117 15.42 2.70 3.63
N LYS A 118 16.51 2.23 4.28
CA LYS A 118 16.44 1.35 5.46
C LYS A 118 15.47 1.89 6.52
N ASN A 119 15.46 3.20 6.76
CA ASN A 119 14.61 3.85 7.75
C ASN A 119 13.12 3.77 7.40
N GLN A 120 12.77 3.70 6.11
CA GLN A 120 11.38 3.57 5.66
C GLN A 120 10.90 2.12 5.69
N VAL A 121 11.83 1.16 5.57
CA VAL A 121 11.56 -0.28 5.68
C VAL A 121 11.49 -0.72 7.14
N GLN A 122 12.21 -0.05 8.06
CA GLN A 122 12.29 -0.42 9.47
C GLN A 122 10.92 -0.55 10.16
N PRO A 123 9.95 0.37 10.00
CA PRO A 123 8.63 0.23 10.61
C PRO A 123 7.86 -1.03 10.14
N ILE A 124 8.13 -1.49 8.91
CA ILE A 124 7.54 -2.73 8.37
C ILE A 124 8.17 -3.93 9.08
N ILE A 125 9.50 -3.90 9.24
CA ILE A 125 10.26 -4.92 9.98
C ILE A 125 9.77 -5.01 11.42
N ASP A 126 9.62 -3.87 12.09
CA ASP A 126 9.18 -3.81 13.48
C ASP A 126 7.76 -4.36 13.63
N ARG A 127 6.85 -4.01 12.72
CA ARG A 127 5.49 -4.57 12.70
C ARG A 127 5.48 -6.10 12.56
N VAL A 128 6.35 -6.65 11.71
CA VAL A 128 6.49 -8.10 11.55
C VAL A 128 7.06 -8.73 12.83
N ALA A 129 8.04 -8.10 13.48
CA ALA A 129 8.59 -8.55 14.76
C ALA A 129 7.55 -8.50 15.90
N ASP A 130 6.71 -7.46 15.93
CA ASP A 130 5.62 -7.33 16.90
C ASP A 130 4.57 -8.43 16.71
N GLN A 131 4.20 -8.74 15.47
CA GLN A 131 3.28 -9.84 15.17
C GLN A 131 3.83 -11.20 15.61
N LEU A 132 5.14 -11.43 15.45
CA LEU A 132 5.81 -12.63 15.95
C LEU A 132 5.73 -12.75 17.48
N SER A 133 5.85 -11.64 18.21
CA SER A 133 5.76 -11.63 19.68
C SER A 133 4.37 -12.05 20.19
N GLY A 134 3.32 -11.76 19.41
CA GLY A 134 1.94 -12.10 19.72
C GLY A 134 1.56 -13.57 19.46
N TRP A 135 2.32 -14.31 18.64
CA TRP A 135 2.01 -15.70 18.28
C TRP A 135 2.49 -16.73 19.32
N LYS A 136 2.20 -16.43 20.59
CA LYS A 136 2.39 -17.33 21.72
C LYS A 136 1.30 -18.40 21.67
N ALA A 137 1.44 -19.37 20.78
CA ALA A 137 0.51 -20.49 20.69
C ALA A 137 0.84 -21.52 21.78
N ASP A 138 0.13 -21.45 22.91
CA ASP A 138 0.19 -22.45 23.99
C ASP A 138 -0.25 -23.85 23.53
N LEU A 139 -0.94 -23.94 22.39
CA LEU A 139 -1.46 -25.18 21.82
C LEU A 139 -0.57 -25.82 20.73
N MET A 140 0.61 -25.28 20.43
CA MET A 140 1.50 -25.80 19.38
C MET A 140 2.78 -26.43 19.94
N THR A 141 3.17 -27.58 19.36
CA THR A 141 4.49 -28.17 19.60
C THR A 141 5.59 -27.23 19.13
N ARG A 142 6.79 -27.37 19.73
CA ARG A 142 7.96 -26.56 19.35
C ARG A 142 8.30 -26.66 17.85
N ALA A 143 8.15 -27.86 17.27
CA ALA A 143 8.34 -28.10 15.85
C ALA A 143 7.25 -27.42 15.00
N GLY A 144 5.97 -27.57 15.39
CA GLY A 144 4.85 -26.91 14.71
C GLY A 144 4.96 -25.39 14.73
N ARG A 145 5.37 -24.81 15.87
CA ARG A 145 5.62 -23.37 16.01
C ARG A 145 6.73 -22.90 15.07
N ARG A 146 7.83 -23.64 14.95
CA ARG A 146 8.95 -23.31 14.05
C ARG A 146 8.49 -23.28 12.59
N VAL A 147 7.75 -24.30 12.16
CA VAL A 147 7.23 -24.37 10.78
C VAL A 147 6.23 -23.25 10.51
N HIS A 148 5.32 -23.00 11.45
CA HIS A 148 4.31 -21.94 11.32
C HIS A 148 4.95 -20.55 11.19
N VAL A 149 5.87 -20.21 12.10
CA VAL A 149 6.62 -18.94 12.06
C VAL A 149 7.39 -18.82 10.76
N GLN A 150 8.10 -19.88 10.33
CA GLN A 150 8.85 -19.86 9.07
C GLN A 150 7.93 -19.58 7.88
N TYR A 151 6.78 -20.25 7.81
CA TYR A 151 5.83 -20.10 6.71
C TYR A 151 5.25 -18.69 6.65
N VAL A 152 4.70 -18.20 7.77
CA VAL A 152 4.06 -16.87 7.80
C VAL A 152 5.07 -15.76 7.52
N MET A 153 6.28 -15.85 8.09
CA MET A 153 7.36 -14.90 7.79
C MET A 153 7.73 -14.90 6.32
N THR A 154 7.86 -16.09 5.72
CA THR A 154 8.21 -16.21 4.30
C THR A 154 7.11 -15.60 3.43
N CYS A 155 5.83 -15.85 3.74
CA CYS A 155 4.70 -15.26 3.02
C CYS A 155 4.66 -13.72 3.13
N MET A 156 4.88 -13.16 4.32
CA MET A 156 4.93 -11.70 4.52
C MET A 156 6.10 -11.06 3.76
N LEU A 157 7.27 -11.70 3.76
CA LEU A 157 8.43 -11.21 3.02
C LEU A 157 8.21 -11.27 1.51
N ILE A 158 7.61 -12.36 1.01
CA ILE A 158 7.23 -12.48 -0.40
C ILE A 158 6.28 -11.35 -0.79
N TYR A 159 5.25 -11.09 0.02
CA TYR A 159 4.31 -10.00 -0.23
C TYR A 159 4.99 -8.63 -0.32
N LEU A 160 5.90 -8.33 0.62
CA LEU A 160 6.68 -7.09 0.59
C LEU A 160 7.59 -7.00 -0.64
N ALA A 161 8.26 -8.11 -0.99
CA ALA A 161 9.20 -8.17 -2.10
C ALA A 161 8.51 -8.06 -3.48
N MET A 162 7.23 -8.41 -3.60
CA MET A 162 6.47 -8.22 -4.84
C MET A 162 6.24 -6.73 -5.17
N ALA A 163 6.19 -5.86 -4.15
CA ALA A 163 5.84 -4.46 -4.33
C ALA A 163 7.00 -3.49 -4.13
N VAL A 164 8.04 -3.90 -3.40
CA VAL A 164 9.13 -3.02 -2.97
C VAL A 164 10.49 -3.67 -3.22
N ASP A 165 11.41 -2.90 -3.80
CA ASP A 165 12.84 -3.22 -3.81
C ASP A 165 13.41 -3.16 -2.38
N ILE A 166 13.43 -4.28 -1.68
CA ILE A 166 13.98 -4.36 -0.33
C ILE A 166 15.52 -4.33 -0.40
N PRO A 167 16.19 -3.40 0.30
CA PRO A 167 17.65 -3.42 0.37
C PRO A 167 18.15 -4.68 1.09
N LEU A 168 19.15 -5.35 0.51
CA LEU A 168 19.69 -6.63 1.02
C LEU A 168 20.08 -6.60 2.51
N GLY A 169 20.51 -5.45 3.03
CA GLY A 169 20.83 -5.30 4.46
C GLY A 169 19.62 -5.45 5.38
N SER A 170 18.44 -5.01 4.95
CA SER A 170 17.19 -5.11 5.70
C SER A 170 16.60 -6.53 5.63
N LEU A 171 16.77 -7.20 4.49
CA LEU A 171 16.44 -8.64 4.37
C LEU A 171 17.31 -9.50 5.29
N LYS A 172 18.61 -9.21 5.37
CA LYS A 172 19.51 -9.87 6.33
C LYS A 172 19.10 -9.60 7.78
N ALA A 173 18.64 -8.41 8.13
CA ALA A 173 18.18 -8.14 9.50
C ALA A 173 16.94 -8.97 9.87
N LEU A 174 15.99 -9.15 8.95
CA LEU A 174 14.80 -10.00 9.14
C LEU A 174 15.16 -11.49 9.24
N VAL A 175 16.07 -11.97 8.39
CA VAL A 175 16.52 -13.37 8.38
C VAL A 175 17.45 -13.69 9.55
N THR A 176 18.30 -12.75 9.98
CA THR A 176 19.19 -12.93 11.14
C THR A 176 18.44 -12.73 12.46
N GLY A 177 17.45 -11.84 12.50
CA GLY A 177 16.50 -11.73 13.63
C GLY A 177 15.69 -13.01 13.83
N THR A 178 15.35 -13.70 12.74
CA THR A 178 14.82 -15.09 12.77
C THR A 178 15.92 -16.15 12.96
N GLY A 179 17.21 -15.83 12.81
CA GLY A 179 18.32 -16.68 13.28
C GLY A 179 18.33 -16.81 14.82
N ASN A 180 17.85 -15.80 15.53
CA ASN A 180 17.55 -15.84 16.96
C ASN A 180 16.19 -16.51 17.27
N LEU A 181 15.80 -17.54 16.51
CA LEU A 181 14.70 -18.45 16.91
C LEU A 181 14.95 -19.07 18.30
N ALA A 182 16.17 -19.04 18.84
CA ALA A 182 16.47 -19.47 20.20
C ALA A 182 15.69 -18.68 21.27
N THR A 183 15.50 -17.37 21.13
CA THR A 183 14.74 -16.56 22.10
C THR A 183 13.23 -16.74 21.99
N PHE A 184 12.71 -17.03 20.80
CA PHE A 184 11.27 -17.32 20.60
C PHE A 184 10.86 -18.75 20.95
N LEU A 185 11.84 -19.64 21.15
CA LEU A 185 11.62 -21.05 21.52
C LEU A 185 11.81 -21.33 23.01
N VAL A 186 12.24 -20.35 23.81
CA VAL A 186 12.47 -20.50 25.26
C VAL A 186 11.57 -19.53 26.02
N PRO A 187 10.68 -20.01 26.91
CA PRO A 187 9.93 -19.14 27.80
C PRO A 187 10.88 -18.37 28.74
N GLY A 188 10.83 -17.03 28.75
CA GLY A 188 11.42 -16.22 29.84
C GLY A 188 12.66 -15.36 29.53
N THR A 189 13.11 -15.21 28.29
CA THR A 189 14.36 -14.45 27.98
C THR A 189 14.14 -13.00 27.51
N TRP A 190 12.92 -12.50 27.53
CA TRP A 190 12.57 -11.17 27.00
C TRP A 190 12.96 -9.99 27.93
N GLU A 191 13.33 -10.25 29.19
CA GLU A 191 13.73 -9.20 30.14
C GLU A 191 15.16 -8.65 29.90
N GLN A 192 16.01 -9.32 29.12
CA GLN A 192 17.40 -8.90 28.91
C GLN A 192 17.63 -8.02 27.68
N SER A 193 16.72 -8.00 26.70
CA SER A 193 16.88 -7.12 25.52
C SER A 193 16.38 -5.69 25.72
N ARG A 194 15.58 -5.40 26.77
CA ARG A 194 15.19 -4.02 27.09
C ARG A 194 16.25 -3.22 27.82
N SER A 195 17.16 -3.87 28.56
CA SER A 195 18.16 -3.15 29.37
C SER A 195 19.35 -2.61 28.56
N SER A 196 19.53 -3.05 27.30
CA SER A 196 20.65 -2.62 26.45
C SER A 196 20.33 -1.44 25.51
N SER A 197 19.06 -1.07 25.32
CA SER A 197 18.68 0.06 24.45
C SER A 197 18.45 1.39 25.17
N VAL A 198 18.72 1.47 26.49
CA VAL A 198 18.65 2.73 27.27
C VAL A 198 20.04 3.27 27.62
N LYS A 199 21.12 2.62 27.18
CA LYS A 199 22.49 3.13 27.34
C LYS A 199 23.30 2.95 26.07
N SER A 200 23.13 3.86 25.12
CA SER A 200 24.22 4.45 24.33
C SER A 200 23.72 5.65 23.55
#